data_AF-A0A1Q3S078-F1
#
_entry.id   AF-A0A1Q3S078-F1
#
_cell.length_a   1.000
_cell.length_b   1.000
_cell.length_c   1.000
_cell.angle_alpha   90.00
_cell.angle_beta   90.00
_cell.angle_gamma   90.00
#
_symmetry.space_group_name_H-M   'P 1'
#
loop_
_entity.id
_entity.type
_entity.pdbx_description
1 polymer ?
#
loop_
_entity_poly.entity_id
_entity_poly.type
_entity_poly.pdbx_seq_one_letter_code
_entity_poly.pdbx_strand_id
1 'polypeptide(L)'
;MNYNIPAYLFFLAIMIFIIVRIGKICYQNGNIFVATLLPNHKELCQQINKVLLTGYYLINIGYCAMTLLNWEKITSLEMLFESVALKTSAIIFTLAALHYINIFAIKNYVQALIQ
;
A
#
# COMPACT_ATOMS: atom_id res chain seq x y z
N MET A 1 -13.54 8.70 29.05
CA MET A 1 -12.69 9.63 28.27
C MET A 1 -12.78 9.26 26.79
N ASN A 2 -12.66 10.20 25.85
CA ASN A 2 -12.68 9.90 24.42
C ASN A 2 -11.25 9.90 23.88
N TYR A 3 -10.76 8.76 23.40
CA TYR A 3 -9.41 8.60 22.86
C TYR A 3 -9.37 8.53 21.33
N ASN A 4 -10.45 8.87 20.63
CA ASN A 4 -10.50 8.78 19.17
C ASN A 4 -9.50 9.72 18.48
N ILE A 5 -9.38 10.98 18.94
CA ILE A 5 -8.44 11.95 18.34
C ILE A 5 -6.98 11.43 18.39
N PRO A 6 -6.43 11.02 19.56
CA PRO A 6 -5.08 10.48 19.59
C PRO A 6 -4.94 9.18 18.79
N ALA A 7 -5.98 8.33 18.75
CA ALA A 7 -5.97 7.13 17.92
C ALA A 7 -5.87 7.46 16.42
N TYR A 8 -6.62 8.45 15.94
CA TYR A 8 -6.58 8.88 14.54
C TYR A 8 -5.21 9.44 14.16
N LEU A 9 -4.62 10.27 15.02
CA LEU A 9 -3.29 10.83 14.79
C LEU A 9 -2.22 9.74 14.75
N PHE A 10 -2.26 8.80 15.70
CA PHE A 10 -1.30 7.71 15.76
C PHE A 10 -1.43 6.77 14.56
N PHE A 11 -2.66 6.40 14.19
CA PHE A 11 -2.94 5.61 12.99
C PHE A 11 -2.44 6.30 11.72
N LEU A 12 -2.80 7.58 11.52
CA LEU A 12 -2.37 8.32 10.33
C LEU A 12 -0.85 8.48 10.26
N ALA A 13 -0.17 8.70 11.38
CA ALA A 13 1.29 8.80 11.41
C ALA A 13 1.94 7.47 10.95
N ILE A 14 1.46 6.34 11.48
CA ILE A 14 1.91 5.01 11.06
C ILE A 14 1.63 4.79 9.58
N MET A 15 0.40 5.10 9.12
CA MET A 15 0.01 4.90 7.73
C MET A 15 0.83 5.75 6.77
N ILE A 16 1.03 7.04 7.06
CA ILE A 16 1.87 7.91 6.21
C ILE A 16 3.29 7.35 6.11
N PHE A 17 3.88 6.90 7.22
CA PHE A 17 5.19 6.28 7.22
C PHE A 17 5.23 5.05 6.32
N ILE A 18 4.28 4.12 6.47
CA ILE A 18 4.19 2.90 5.68
C ILE A 18 4.00 3.25 4.19
N ILE A 19 3.01 4.08 3.87
CA ILE A 19 2.66 4.44 2.48
C ILE A 19 3.87 5.03 1.76
N VAL A 20 4.56 5.99 2.37
CA VAL A 20 5.70 6.64 1.73
C VAL A 20 6.90 5.70 1.63
N ARG A 21 7.25 4.99 2.71
CA ARG A 21 8.46 4.15 2.75
C ARG A 21 8.32 2.91 1.89
N ILE A 22 7.22 2.17 2.04
CA ILE A 22 6.98 0.94 1.29
C ILE A 22 6.72 1.28 -0.18
N GLY A 23 5.93 2.32 -0.48
CA GLY A 23 5.74 2.79 -1.85
C GLY A 23 7.06 3.09 -2.56
N LYS A 24 7.98 3.81 -1.90
CA LYS A 24 9.32 4.09 -2.46
C LYS A 24 10.15 2.84 -2.69
N ILE A 25 10.17 1.90 -1.75
CA ILE A 25 10.91 0.64 -1.87
C ILE A 25 10.35 -0.20 -3.02
N CYS A 26 9.03 -0.37 -3.09
CA CYS A 26 8.37 -1.09 -4.16
C CYS A 26 8.62 -0.45 -5.51
N TYR A 27 8.62 0.89 -5.61
CA TYR A 27 8.94 1.58 -6.85
C TYR A 27 10.41 1.35 -7.28
N GLN A 28 11.37 1.46 -6.37
CA GLN A 28 12.78 1.23 -6.70
C GLN A 28 13.03 -0.21 -7.15
N ASN A 29 12.54 -1.19 -6.40
CA ASN A 29 12.72 -2.61 -6.71
C ASN A 29 11.90 -3.05 -7.93
N GLY A 30 10.69 -2.51 -8.09
CA GLY A 30 9.81 -2.77 -9.23
C GLY A 30 10.41 -2.30 -10.55
N ASN A 31 11.12 -1.16 -10.56
CA ASN A 31 11.80 -0.69 -11.77
C ASN A 31 12.88 -1.68 -12.23
N ILE A 32 13.62 -2.28 -11.28
CA ILE A 32 14.62 -3.30 -11.58
C ILE A 32 13.92 -4.56 -12.12
N PHE A 33 12.90 -5.05 -11.43
CA PHE A 33 12.15 -6.27 -11.80
C PHE A 33 11.52 -6.15 -13.21
N VAL A 34 10.79 -5.07 -13.48
CA VAL A 34 10.12 -4.87 -14.77
C VAL A 34 11.14 -4.65 -15.89
N ALA A 35 12.25 -3.96 -15.63
CA ALA A 35 13.31 -3.78 -16.61
C ALA A 35 13.99 -5.10 -17.01
N THR A 36 14.15 -6.05 -16.06
CA THR A 36 14.66 -7.40 -16.38
C THR A 36 13.70 -8.17 -17.29
N LEU A 37 12.39 -7.94 -17.18
CA LEU A 37 11.39 -8.57 -18.06
C LEU A 37 11.28 -7.89 -19.43
N LEU A 38 11.64 -6.60 -19.52
CA LEU A 38 11.47 -5.73 -20.68
C LEU A 38 12.76 -4.95 -21.03
N PRO A 39 13.87 -5.64 -21.34
CA PRO A 39 15.18 -5.00 -21.46
C PRO A 39 15.25 -3.89 -22.53
N ASN A 40 14.45 -3.99 -23.59
CA ASN A 40 14.42 -3.02 -24.69
C ASN A 40 13.40 -1.88 -24.52
N HIS A 41 12.58 -1.89 -23.46
CA HIS A 41 11.47 -0.95 -23.28
C HIS A 41 11.54 -0.17 -21.97
N LYS A 42 12.71 0.42 -21.68
CA LYS A 42 13.00 1.11 -20.42
C LYS A 42 11.98 2.19 -20.04
N GLU A 43 11.50 2.98 -21.01
CA GLU A 43 10.48 3.99 -20.76
C GLU A 43 9.14 3.37 -20.34
N LEU A 44 8.71 2.31 -21.03
CA LEU A 44 7.49 1.58 -20.70
C LEU A 44 7.58 0.97 -19.30
N CYS A 45 8.72 0.39 -18.91
CA CYS A 45 8.95 -0.13 -17.56
C CYS A 45 8.69 0.94 -16.49
N GLN A 46 9.23 2.14 -16.70
CA GLN A 46 9.06 3.24 -15.76
C GLN A 46 7.61 3.71 -15.70
N GLN A 47 6.90 3.74 -16.82
CA GLN A 47 5.48 4.13 -16.86
C GLN A 47 4.60 3.11 -16.16
N ILE A 48 4.78 1.81 -16.42
CA ILE A 48 4.07 0.72 -15.72
C ILE A 48 4.23 0.89 -14.21
N ASN A 49 5.47 1.06 -13.74
CA ASN A 49 5.73 1.15 -12.32
C ASN A 49 5.24 2.46 -11.69
N LYS A 50 5.18 3.56 -12.44
CA LYS A 50 4.51 4.81 -12.01
C LYS A 50 3.01 4.60 -11.83
N VAL A 51 2.34 3.93 -12.77
CA VAL A 51 0.91 3.62 -12.67
C VAL A 51 0.64 2.71 -11.47
N LEU A 52 1.46 1.69 -11.25
CA LEU A 52 1.36 0.81 -10.07
C LEU A 52 1.55 1.57 -8.75
N LEU A 53 2.52 2.49 -8.69
CA LEU A 53 2.74 3.33 -7.52
C LEU A 53 1.54 4.26 -7.25
N THR A 54 0.97 4.86 -8.29
CA THR A 54 -0.23 5.70 -8.17
C THR A 54 -1.42 4.88 -7.65
N GLY A 55 -1.65 3.68 -8.20
CA GLY A 55 -2.69 2.77 -7.71
C GLY A 55 -2.49 2.38 -6.25
N TYR A 56 -1.25 2.10 -5.86
CA TYR A 56 -0.87 1.86 -4.47
C TYR A 56 -1.25 3.04 -3.55
N TYR A 57 -0.95 4.29 -3.94
CA TYR A 57 -1.33 5.45 -3.13
C TYR A 57 -2.84 5.63 -3.04
N LEU A 58 -3.57 5.49 -4.15
CA LEU A 58 -5.03 5.64 -4.17
C LEU A 58 -5.71 4.63 -3.25
N ILE A 59 -5.34 3.35 -3.32
CA ILE A 59 -5.91 2.29 -2.46
C ILE A 59 -5.64 2.59 -0.98
N ASN A 60 -4.41 2.98 -0.63
CA ASN A 60 -4.04 3.25 0.77
C ASN A 60 -4.74 4.49 1.34
N ILE A 61 -4.84 5.57 0.57
CA ILE A 61 -5.55 6.78 0.99
C ILE A 61 -7.04 6.48 1.16
N GLY A 62 -7.63 5.75 0.20
CA GLY A 62 -9.02 5.30 0.29
C GLY A 62 -9.28 4.44 1.52
N TYR A 63 -8.39 3.48 1.81
CA TYR A 63 -8.46 2.66 3.01
C TYR A 63 -8.42 3.49 4.29
N CYS A 64 -7.51 4.46 4.38
CA CYS A 64 -7.41 5.36 5.54
C CYS A 64 -8.72 6.14 5.75
N ALA A 65 -9.28 6.70 4.67
CA ALA A 65 -10.55 7.42 4.72
C ALA A 65 -11.71 6.52 5.20
N MET A 66 -11.87 5.33 4.62
CA MET A 66 -12.88 4.35 5.03
C MET A 66 -12.70 3.92 6.49
N THR A 67 -11.46 3.75 6.93
CA THR A 67 -11.14 3.33 8.30
C THR A 67 -11.49 4.39 9.33
N LEU A 68 -11.27 5.67 9.01
CA LEU A 68 -11.65 6.81 9.85
C LEU A 68 -13.16 7.01 9.91
N LEU A 69 -13.87 6.80 8.78
CA LEU A 69 -15.33 6.89 8.74
C LEU A 69 -16.01 5.85 9.63
N ASN A 70 -15.49 4.62 9.65
CA ASN A 70 -16.06 3.49 10.39
C ASN A 70 -15.33 3.23 11.72
N TRP A 71 -14.85 4.29 12.38
CA TRP A 71 -14.10 4.14 13.63
C TRP A 71 -15.02 4.25 14.85
N GLU A 72 -15.08 3.17 15.63
CA GLU A 72 -15.86 3.10 16.87
C GLU A 72 -15.30 3.99 17.99
N LYS A 73 -16.10 4.24 19.02
CA LYS A 73 -15.68 5.06 20.16
C LYS A 73 -14.67 4.31 21.03
N ILE A 74 -13.48 4.85 21.18
CA ILE A 74 -12.41 4.32 22.03
C ILE A 74 -12.54 4.92 23.43
N THR A 75 -12.74 4.04 24.42
CA THR A 75 -12.98 4.44 25.81
C THR A 75 -11.80 4.18 26.76
N SER A 76 -10.81 3.40 26.33
CA SER A 76 -9.57 3.10 27.09
C SER A 76 -8.31 3.15 26.19
N LEU A 77 -7.14 3.25 26.82
CA LEU A 77 -5.85 3.20 26.12
C LEU A 77 -5.59 1.81 25.50
N GLU A 78 -6.04 0.73 26.15
CA GLU A 78 -5.93 -0.63 25.62
C GLU A 78 -6.67 -0.77 24.29
N MET A 79 -7.92 -0.30 24.23
CA MET A 79 -8.71 -0.29 22.99
C MET A 79 -8.05 0.55 21.89
N LEU A 80 -7.33 1.62 22.24
CA LEU A 80 -6.61 2.42 21.26
C LEU A 80 -5.55 1.57 20.55
N PHE A 81 -4.68 0.93 21.32
CA PHE A 81 -3.59 0.12 20.75
C PHE A 81 -4.14 -1.07 19.98
N GLU A 82 -5.15 -1.76 20.51
CA GLU A 82 -5.80 -2.88 19.84
C GLU A 82 -6.43 -2.46 18.50
N SER A 83 -7.21 -1.37 18.51
CA SER A 83 -7.89 -0.88 17.31
C SER A 83 -6.90 -0.44 16.22
N VAL A 84 -5.84 0.29 16.60
CA VAL A 84 -4.80 0.70 15.66
C VAL A 84 -4.05 -0.51 15.11
N ALA A 85 -3.68 -1.48 15.95
CA ALA A 85 -2.97 -2.68 15.51
C ALA A 85 -3.81 -3.53 14.54
N LEU A 86 -5.10 -3.72 14.82
CA LEU A 86 -6.01 -4.47 13.95
C LEU A 86 -6.17 -3.79 12.58
N LYS A 87 -6.45 -2.48 12.55
CA LYS A 87 -6.61 -1.73 11.30
C LYS A 87 -5.30 -1.68 10.50
N THR A 88 -4.17 -1.49 11.17
CA THR A 88 -2.85 -1.46 10.52
C THR A 88 -2.45 -2.82 9.96
N SER A 89 -2.70 -3.92 10.70
CA SER A 89 -2.36 -5.26 10.23
C SER A 89 -3.19 -5.66 9.01
N ALA A 90 -4.49 -5.33 8.99
CA ALA A 90 -5.38 -5.60 7.87
C ALA A 90 -4.84 -5.01 6.55
N ILE A 91 -4.46 -3.73 6.53
CA ILE A 91 -3.92 -3.11 5.31
C ILE A 91 -2.54 -3.67 4.95
N ILE A 92 -1.67 -3.99 5.91
CA ILE A 92 -0.37 -4.62 5.63
C ILE A 92 -0.57 -5.97 4.93
N PHE A 93 -1.50 -6.81 5.42
CA PHE A 93 -1.82 -8.09 4.77
C PHE A 93 -2.42 -7.90 3.38
N THR A 94 -3.34 -6.94 3.21
CA THR A 94 -3.91 -6.60 1.90
C THR A 94 -2.82 -6.15 0.92
N LEU A 95 -1.88 -5.31 1.36
CA LEU A 95 -0.77 -4.83 0.54
C LEU A 95 0.20 -5.96 0.18
N ALA A 96 0.47 -6.88 1.11
CA ALA A 96 1.29 -8.05 0.83
C ALA A 96 0.63 -8.90 -0.28
N ALA A 97 -0.66 -9.19 -0.16
CA ALA A 97 -1.42 -9.92 -1.18
C ALA A 97 -1.41 -9.18 -2.53
N LEU A 98 -1.68 -7.87 -2.54
CA LEU A 98 -1.64 -7.04 -3.73
C LEU A 98 -0.26 -7.06 -4.39
N HIS A 99 0.82 -7.07 -3.61
CA HIS A 99 2.18 -7.13 -4.13
C HIS A 99 2.46 -8.44 -4.88
N TYR A 100 2.04 -9.58 -4.32
CA TYR A 100 2.15 -10.88 -4.99
C TYR A 100 1.31 -10.94 -6.26
N ILE A 101 0.09 -10.39 -6.23
CA ILE A 101 -0.78 -10.27 -7.40
C ILE A 101 -0.12 -9.42 -8.49
N ASN A 102 0.48 -8.29 -8.13
CA ASN A 102 1.19 -7.42 -9.09
C ASN A 102 2.36 -8.15 -9.75
N ILE A 103 3.19 -8.86 -8.97
CA ILE A 103 4.30 -9.65 -9.52
C ILE A 103 3.78 -10.73 -10.48
N PHE A 104 2.74 -11.45 -10.09
CA PHE A 104 2.11 -12.47 -10.91
C PHE A 104 1.53 -11.88 -12.21
N ALA A 105 0.80 -10.77 -12.13
CA ALA A 105 0.21 -10.11 -13.28
C ALA A 105 1.28 -9.60 -14.25
N ILE A 106 2.32 -8.94 -13.74
CA ILE A 106 3.44 -8.46 -14.56
C ILE A 106 4.11 -9.66 -15.25
N LYS A 107 4.44 -10.73 -14.52
CA LYS A 107 5.11 -11.89 -15.10
C LYS A 107 4.29 -12.51 -16.24
N ASN A 108 3.00 -12.73 -16.06
CA ASN A 108 2.18 -13.46 -17.04
C ASN A 108 1.68 -12.59 -18.20
N TYR A 109 1.17 -11.39 -17.92
CA TYR A 109 0.52 -10.57 -18.94
C TYR A 109 1.51 -9.71 -19.75
N VAL A 110 2.61 -9.24 -19.13
CA VAL A 110 3.59 -8.42 -19.86
C VAL A 110 4.42 -9.29 -20.81
N GLN A 111 4.73 -10.54 -20.46
CA GLN A 111 5.36 -11.48 -21.40
C GLN A 111 4.46 -11.80 -22.60
N ALA A 112 3.15 -11.90 -22.39
CA ALA A 112 2.19 -12.19 -23.45
C ALA A 112 1.93 -11.03 -24.44
N LEU A 113 2.29 -9.79 -24.09
CA LEU A 113 2.10 -8.61 -24.94
C LEU A 113 3.25 -8.36 -25.94
N ILE A 114 4.37 -9.07 -25.78
CA ILE A 114 5.60 -8.87 -26.57
C ILE A 114 5.98 -10.11 -27.39
N GLN A 115 5.27 -11.23 -27.17
CA GLN A 115 5.22 -12.34 -28.11
C GLN A 115 4.22 -12.03 -29.22
#